data_AF-B7C966-F1
#
_entry.id   AF-B7C966-F1
#
_cell.length_a   1.000
_cell.length_b   1.000
_cell.length_c   1.000
_cell.angle_alpha   90.00
_cell.angle_beta   90.00
_cell.angle_gamma   90.00
#
_symmetry.space_group_name_H-M   'P 1'
#
loop_
_entity.id
_entity.type
_entity.pdbx_description
1 polymer ?
#
loop_
_entity_poly.entity_id
_entity_poly.type
_entity_poly.pdbx_seq_one_letter_code
_entity_poly.pdbx_strand_id
1 'polypeptide(L)' 'MQMYVNYYDRKVKLDDENNTIGIILCKDKKQSIVEMTLPENNNQIFASKYQTVLPSKEELQHLLNEE' A
#
# COMPACT_ATOMS: atom_id res chain seq x y z
N MET A 1 -4.58 9.76 -6.75
CA MET A 1 -4.68 8.85 -5.58
C MET A 1 -4.79 9.59 -4.26
N GLN A 2 -3.82 10.45 -3.92
CA GLN A 2 -3.78 11.16 -2.63
C GLN A 2 -5.07 11.93 -2.28
N MET A 3 -5.77 12.47 -3.29
CA MET A 3 -7.06 13.13 -3.09
C MET A 3 -8.08 12.24 -2.36
N TYR A 4 -8.24 10.98 -2.76
CA TYR A 4 -9.26 10.10 -2.17
C TYR A 4 -8.92 9.70 -0.74
N VAL A 5 -7.64 9.38 -0.49
CA VAL A 5 -7.14 9.08 0.86
C VAL A 5 -7.36 10.27 1.79
N ASN A 6 -6.92 11.47 1.35
CA ASN A 6 -7.08 12.69 2.13
C ASN A 6 -8.55 13.10 2.31
N TYR A 7 -9.40 12.86 1.30
CA TYR A 7 -10.82 13.14 1.42
C TYR A 7 -11.46 12.24 2.48
N TYR A 8 -11.17 10.94 2.46
CA TYR A 8 -11.71 10.00 3.43
C TYR A 8 -11.27 10.39 4.85
N ASP A 9 -9.96 10.58 5.06
CA ASP A 9 -9.42 10.98 6.36
C ASP A 9 -10.02 12.28 6.91
N ARG A 10 -10.36 13.24 6.04
CA ARG A 10 -10.85 14.57 6.45
C ARG A 10 -12.36 14.68 6.54
N LYS A 11 -13.12 13.79 5.90
CA LYS A 11 -14.56 13.97 5.66
C LYS A 11 -15.42 12.76 5.99
N VAL A 12 -14.85 11.56 6.02
CA VAL A 12 -15.62 10.31 6.17
C VAL A 12 -15.17 9.52 7.40
N LYS A 13 -13.87 9.50 7.67
CA LYS A 13 -13.25 8.75 8.75
C LYS A 13 -13.83 9.15 10.12
N LEU A 14 -14.10 8.15 10.96
CA LEU A 14 -14.48 8.35 12.36
C LEU A 14 -13.23 8.56 13.25
N ASP A 15 -13.44 9.13 14.45
CA ASP A 15 -12.34 9.51 15.34
C ASP A 15 -11.55 8.31 15.88
N ASP A 16 -12.16 7.13 15.92
CA ASP A 16 -11.56 5.87 16.39
C ASP A 16 -10.93 5.02 15.28
N GLU A 17 -11.01 5.45 14.03
CA GLU A 17 -10.42 4.74 12.90
C GLU A 17 -8.95 5.13 12.64
N ASN A 18 -8.15 4.13 12.26
CA ASN A 18 -6.79 4.32 11.76
C ASN A 18 -6.77 5.15 10.46
N ASN A 19 -5.65 5.80 10.16
CA ASN A 19 -5.49 6.55 8.91
C ASN A 19 -5.74 5.67 7.67
N THR A 20 -6.32 6.27 6.64
CA THR A 20 -6.69 5.57 5.41
C THR A 20 -5.45 5.06 4.68
N ILE A 21 -5.48 3.80 4.28
CA ILE A 21 -4.42 3.18 3.48
C ILE A 21 -4.82 3.19 2.00
N GLY A 22 -4.02 3.84 1.16
CA GLY A 22 -4.19 3.81 -0.29
C GLY A 22 -3.44 2.65 -0.93
N ILE A 23 -4.14 1.72 -1.58
CA ILE A 23 -3.53 0.59 -2.31
C ILE A 23 -3.59 0.87 -3.81
N ILE A 24 -2.45 0.72 -4.50
CA ILE A 24 -2.38 0.79 -5.97
C ILE A 24 -2.04 -0.61 -6.48
N LEU A 25 -2.93 -1.19 -7.28
CA LEU A 25 -2.73 -2.48 -7.91
C LEU A 25 -2.19 -2.29 -9.34
N CYS A 26 -0.94 -2.70 -9.54
CA CYS A 26 -0.28 -2.67 -10.85
C CYS A 26 -0.02 -4.11 -11.31
N LYS A 27 -0.23 -4.39 -12.60
CA LYS A 27 0.07 -5.71 -13.19
C LYS A 27 1.56 -6.07 -13.04
N ASP A 28 2.43 -5.07 -13.25
CA ASP A 28 3.88 -5.21 -13.10
C ASP A 28 4.41 -4.12 -12.16
N LYS A 29 5.41 -4.45 -11.34
CA LYS A 29 6.09 -3.49 -10.44
C LYS A 29 6.95 -2.52 -11.26
N LYS A 30 6.33 -1.47 -11.80
CA LYS A 30 7.05 -0.34 -12.43
C LYS A 30 7.36 0.72 -11.39
N GLN A 31 8.52 0.59 -10.76
CA GLN A 31 9.04 1.48 -9.73
C GLN A 31 8.95 2.97 -10.12
N SER A 32 9.29 3.31 -11.38
CA SER A 32 9.25 4.69 -11.90
C SER A 32 7.85 5.31 -11.89
N ILE A 33 6.80 4.52 -12.11
CA ILE A 33 5.42 5.03 -12.05
C ILE A 33 5.04 5.33 -10.60
N VAL A 34 5.45 4.48 -9.67
CA VAL A 34 5.20 4.68 -8.23
C VAL A 34 5.87 5.96 -7.74
N GLU A 35 7.14 6.15 -8.08
CA GLU A 35 7.92 7.35 -7.73
C GLU A 35 7.29 8.63 -8.29
N MET A 36 6.89 8.64 -9.57
CA MET A 36 6.29 9.82 -10.19
C MET A 36 4.85 10.11 -9.73
N THR A 37 4.13 9.13 -9.19
CA THR A 37 2.73 9.29 -8.75
C THR A 37 2.63 9.82 -7.32
N LEU A 38 3.70 9.69 -6.53
CA LEU A 38 3.69 9.99 -5.11
C LEU A 38 4.44 11.30 -4.83
N PRO A 39 4.02 12.08 -3.80
CA PRO A 39 4.75 13.28 -3.40
C PRO A 39 6.18 12.94 -2.97
N GLU A 40 7.14 13.81 -3.28
CA GLU A 40 8.57 13.63 -2.95
C GLU A 40 8.81 13.37 -1.45
N ASN A 41 7.94 13.88 -0.58
CA ASN A 41 8.05 13.77 0.88
C ASN A 41 7.29 12.58 1.48
N ASN A 42 6.77 11.65 0.66
CA ASN A 42 5.99 10.53 1.18
C ASN A 42 6.89 9.34 1.54
N ASN A 43 7.18 9.17 2.83
CA ASN A 43 8.07 8.12 3.34
C ASN A 43 7.37 6.78 3.61
N GLN A 44 6.03 6.70 3.47
CA GLN A 44 5.25 5.49 3.78
C GLN A 44 4.83 4.76 2.50
N ILE A 45 5.81 4.45 1.64
CA ILE A 45 5.57 3.78 0.35
C ILE A 45 6.04 2.34 0.47
N PHE A 46 5.10 1.41 0.46
CA PHE A 46 5.37 -0.03 0.46
C PHE A 46 5.01 -0.59 -0.91
N ALA A 47 5.98 -1.21 -1.58
CA ALA A 47 5.79 -1.78 -2.91
C ALA A 47 5.93 -3.31 -2.85
N SER A 48 4.81 -4.00 -2.60
CA SER A 48 4.75 -5.46 -2.56
C SER A 48 4.18 -6.05 -3.84
N LYS A 49 4.64 -7.25 -4.20
CA LYS A 49 4.12 -8.01 -5.34
C LYS A 49 2.85 -8.74 -4.89
N TYR A 50 1.72 -8.41 -5.50
CA TYR A 50 0.48 -9.15 -5.26
C TYR A 50 0.54 -10.53 -5.93
N GLN A 51 0.25 -11.58 -5.17
CA GLN A 51 0.09 -12.94 -5.69
C GLN A 51 -1.40 -13.31 -5.69
N THR A 52 -1.85 -13.97 -6.76
CA THR A 52 -3.25 -14.44 -6.88
C THR A 52 -3.51 -15.74 -6.13
N VAL A 53 -2.46 -16.37 -5.61
CA VAL A 53 -2.52 -17.61 -4.86
C VAL A 53 -1.98 -17.33 -3.47
N LEU A 54 -2.71 -17.78 -2.45
CA LEU A 54 -2.25 -17.72 -1.07
C LEU A 54 -1.05 -18.68 -0.92
N PRO A 55 0.16 -18.21 -0.56
CA PRO A 55 1.30 -19.08 -0.31
C PRO A 55 1.01 -20.08 0.81
N SER A 56 1.80 -21.15 0.86
CA SER A 56 1.74 -22.10 1.99
C SER A 56 2.02 -21.40 3.31
N LYS A 57 1.62 -22.02 4.42
CA LYS A 57 1.84 -21.46 5.76
C LYS A 57 3.34 -21.26 6.03
N GLU A 58 4.16 -22.21 5.62
CA GLU A 58 5.62 -22.12 5.76
C GLU A 58 6.19 -20.95 4.94
N GLU A 59 5.81 -20.82 3.66
CA GLU A 59 6.26 -19.73 2.80
C GLU A 59 5.79 -18.36 3.32
N LEU A 60 4.55 -18.26 3.80
CA LEU A 60 4.03 -17.03 4.39
C LEU A 60 4.80 -16.64 5.65
N GLN A 61 5.16 -17.61 6.51
CA GLN A 61 5.98 -17.35 7.69
C GLN A 61 7.39 -16.87 7.32
N HIS A 62 7.99 -17.42 6.26
CA HIS A 62 9.26 -16.91 5.74
C HIS A 62 9.15 -15.46 5.27
N LEU A 63 8.14 -15.13 4.46
CA LEU A 63 7.93 -13.77 3.94
C LEU A 63 7.71 -12.72 5.04
N LEU A 64 7.07 -13.08 6.16
CA LEU A 64 6.82 -12.16 7.28
C LEU A 64 8.06 -11.93 8.17
N ASN A 65 9.05 -12.83 8.14
CA ASN A 65 10.24 -12.77 8.99
C ASN A 65 11.49 -12.26 8.23
N GLU A 66 11.42 -12.09 6.91
CA GLU A 66 12.51 -11.57 6.07
C GLU A 66 12.52 -10.04 5.92
N GLU A 67 11.58 -9.31 6.55
CA GLU A 67 11.57 -7.84 6.67
C GLU A 67 12.10 -7.37 8.03
#